data_AF-A0A9C8T2D2-F1
#
_entry.id   AF-A0A9C8T2D2-F1
#
_cell.length_a   1.000
_cell.length_b   1.000
_cell.length_c   1.000
_cell.angle_alpha   90.00
_cell.angle_beta   90.00
_cell.angle_gamma   90.00
#
_symmetry.space_group_name_H-M   'P 1'
#
loop_
_entity.id
_entity.type
_entity.pdbx_description
1 polymer ?
#
loop_
_entity_poly.entity_id
_entity_poly.type
_entity_poly.pdbx_seq_one_letter_code
_entity_poly.pdbx_strand_id
1 'polypeptide(L)'
;MAVICTLRKGDAVITVNSDPSNLPPQDDRLFRSIPGPWKQYRADATAPGRSLCRVSCPGRRSPRGGLKPVSAMCIDLHFHSVFSDGTALPRELARMAADLRLTAIALTDHDTMAGVPEMMEHGRAAGIEVIPGIEIGALHRGRSLHLLGYGIEAGHRQFNDWLARLQQGRTERNRAILEKLGCMGIRISEKELQRFSRCGQVGRPHIAALLMEKGIVRSMDQAFSLYLGRGKPAWQSRFCYSAAETIAMIHRAGGLAVLAHPGQLDPAMRIQPRLVAELKELRLDGLEAWYPAHPRKMRRALAALASRHGLLVTGGSDFHGANRPGSSLAGGDNGFCPPDELLNGLLPRLMPGREPATGGRAAMGAA
;
A
#
# COMPACT_ATOMS: atom_id res chain seq x y z
N MET A 1 33.33 -25.01 2.10
CA MET A 1 32.84 -25.69 0.89
C MET A 1 32.68 -24.64 -0.20
N ALA A 2 33.56 -24.65 -1.22
CA ALA A 2 33.48 -23.73 -2.34
C ALA A 2 32.46 -24.25 -3.36
N VAL A 3 31.54 -23.40 -3.82
CA VAL A 3 30.60 -23.73 -4.89
C VAL A 3 31.31 -23.51 -6.23
N ILE A 4 31.58 -24.60 -6.94
CA ILE A 4 32.16 -24.57 -8.29
C ILE A 4 30.98 -24.47 -9.28
N CYS A 5 30.78 -23.29 -9.87
CA CYS A 5 29.81 -23.13 -10.96
C CYS A 5 30.54 -23.22 -12.30
N THR A 6 30.28 -24.27 -13.07
CA THR A 6 30.84 -24.43 -14.42
C THR A 6 29.78 -24.00 -15.43
N LEU A 7 30.04 -22.96 -16.22
CA LEU A 7 29.15 -22.53 -17.31
C LEU A 7 29.84 -22.80 -18.66
N ARG A 8 29.14 -23.51 -19.56
CA ARG A 8 29.60 -23.76 -20.93
C ARG A 8 28.90 -22.82 -21.91
N LYS A 9 29.68 -22.25 -22.83
CA LYS A 9 29.17 -21.64 -24.06
C LYS A 9 30.15 -22.00 -25.19
N GLY A 10 29.81 -23.02 -25.99
CA GLY A 10 30.72 -23.59 -26.99
C GLY A 10 31.91 -24.34 -26.37
N ASP A 11 33.02 -24.43 -27.09
CA ASP A 11 34.21 -25.25 -26.72
C ASP A 11 35.17 -24.60 -25.72
N ALA A 12 34.82 -23.45 -25.13
CA ALA A 12 35.62 -22.83 -24.08
C ALA A 12 35.06 -23.14 -22.68
N VAL A 13 35.92 -23.64 -21.79
CA VAL A 13 35.62 -23.86 -20.37
C VAL A 13 36.38 -22.81 -19.56
N ILE A 14 35.65 -22.01 -18.78
CA ILE A 14 36.24 -21.04 -17.85
C ILE A 14 35.89 -21.47 -16.42
N THR A 15 36.92 -21.68 -15.61
CA THR A 15 36.80 -22.01 -14.18
C THR A 15 37.12 -20.76 -13.37
N VAL A 16 36.23 -20.35 -12.48
CA VAL A 16 36.45 -19.18 -11.61
C VAL A 16 36.42 -19.64 -10.15
N ASN A 17 37.53 -19.42 -9.43
CA ASN A 17 37.58 -19.49 -7.97
C ASN A 17 37.41 -18.07 -7.43
N SER A 18 36.39 -17.82 -6.62
CA SER A 18 36.17 -16.51 -5.99
C SER A 18 36.69 -16.50 -4.55
N ASP A 19 37.84 -15.86 -4.33
CA ASP A 19 38.23 -15.25 -3.06
C ASP A 19 37.58 -13.85 -2.97
N PRO A 20 36.88 -13.46 -1.89
CA PRO A 20 36.10 -12.21 -1.84
C PRO A 20 36.93 -10.91 -1.79
N SER A 21 38.26 -10.99 -1.77
CA SER A 21 39.12 -9.85 -1.47
C SER A 21 39.65 -9.06 -2.68
N ASN A 22 39.23 -9.37 -3.92
CA ASN A 22 39.76 -8.68 -5.10
C ASN A 22 38.74 -8.56 -6.27
N LEU A 23 37.97 -7.46 -6.30
CA LEU A 23 37.14 -7.07 -7.45
C LEU A 23 37.61 -5.71 -8.00
N PRO A 24 37.95 -5.60 -9.30
CA PRO A 24 38.35 -4.33 -9.90
C PRO A 24 37.15 -3.40 -10.21
N PRO A 25 37.36 -2.08 -10.33
CA PRO A 25 36.29 -1.09 -10.46
C PRO A 25 35.58 -1.13 -11.83
N GLN A 26 34.31 -0.76 -11.81
CA GLN A 26 33.32 -0.89 -12.89
C GLN A 26 33.69 -0.07 -14.14
N ASP A 27 33.66 -0.71 -15.32
CA ASP A 27 33.82 -0.07 -16.64
C ASP A 27 32.44 0.27 -17.23
N ASP A 28 32.25 1.55 -17.55
CA ASP A 28 30.98 2.24 -17.77
C ASP A 28 30.69 2.41 -19.28
N ARG A 29 30.88 1.34 -20.07
CA ARG A 29 30.83 1.37 -21.54
C ARG A 29 29.85 0.38 -22.18
N LEU A 30 28.66 0.21 -21.62
CA LEU A 30 27.58 -0.57 -22.26
C LEU A 30 26.17 0.06 -22.21
N PHE A 31 26.05 1.35 -21.88
CA PHE A 31 24.76 2.06 -21.93
C PHE A 31 24.84 3.32 -22.82
N ARG A 32 24.89 3.13 -24.14
CA ARG A 32 24.58 4.19 -25.11
C ARG A 32 23.90 3.63 -26.36
N SER A 33 22.60 3.40 -26.27
CA SER A 33 21.70 3.46 -27.43
C SER A 33 20.24 3.48 -26.94
N ILE A 34 19.63 4.67 -26.86
CA ILE A 34 18.20 5.00 -27.07
C ILE A 34 18.04 6.52 -26.74
N PRO A 35 17.44 7.35 -27.61
CA PRO A 35 17.35 8.81 -27.41
C PRO A 35 16.04 9.23 -26.71
N GLY A 36 16.13 10.18 -25.76
CA GLY A 36 14.98 10.85 -25.13
C GLY A 36 15.39 11.82 -24.01
N PRO A 37 14.63 12.91 -23.75
CA PRO A 37 15.21 14.16 -23.25
C PRO A 37 15.10 14.29 -21.72
N TRP A 38 16.23 14.15 -21.02
CA TRP A 38 16.37 14.63 -19.65
C TRP A 38 17.65 15.44 -19.53
N LYS A 39 17.48 16.76 -19.40
CA LYS A 39 18.55 17.72 -19.17
C LYS A 39 19.26 17.39 -17.85
N GLN A 40 20.55 17.08 -17.98
CA GLN A 40 21.52 16.95 -16.90
C GLN A 40 21.72 18.31 -16.21
N TYR A 41 21.49 18.38 -14.90
CA TYR A 41 22.15 19.35 -14.05
C TYR A 41 23.47 18.73 -13.59
N ARG A 42 24.60 19.21 -14.13
CA ARG A 42 25.93 19.00 -13.56
C ARG A 42 26.32 20.24 -12.77
N ALA A 43 26.72 20.04 -11.53
CA ALA A 43 27.43 21.01 -10.73
C ALA A 43 28.93 20.87 -11.04
N ASP A 44 29.54 21.92 -11.60
CA ASP A 44 30.99 22.01 -11.73
C ASP A 44 31.52 23.04 -10.71
N ALA A 45 32.55 22.61 -9.99
CA ALA A 45 33.33 23.40 -9.05
C ALA A 45 34.67 23.83 -9.68
N THR A 46 35.23 24.95 -9.19
CA THR A 46 36.59 25.54 -9.37
C THR A 46 36.82 26.33 -10.67
N ALA A 47 37.44 27.54 -10.75
CA ALA A 47 38.02 28.59 -9.88
C ALA A 47 38.30 29.83 -10.82
N PRO A 48 39.15 30.85 -10.54
CA PRO A 48 39.14 31.91 -9.52
C PRO A 48 39.13 33.37 -10.08
N GLY A 49 38.84 34.36 -9.21
CA GLY A 49 39.57 35.66 -9.18
C GLY A 49 38.93 36.96 -9.70
N ARG A 50 38.78 37.94 -8.76
CA ARG A 50 38.70 39.43 -8.92
C ARG A 50 37.45 40.00 -9.63
N SER A 51 36.86 41.16 -9.32
CA SER A 51 37.01 42.22 -8.30
C SER A 51 35.76 43.12 -8.32
N LEU A 52 35.34 43.61 -7.14
CA LEU A 52 34.64 44.88 -6.85
C LEU A 52 33.53 45.38 -7.80
N CYS A 53 32.29 45.34 -7.30
CA CYS A 53 31.34 46.45 -7.46
C CYS A 53 30.44 46.53 -6.21
N ARG A 54 30.61 47.59 -5.42
CA ARG A 54 29.66 47.99 -4.37
C ARG A 54 28.45 48.62 -5.04
N VAL A 55 27.28 48.02 -4.88
CA VAL A 55 26.01 48.74 -5.05
C VAL A 55 25.17 48.45 -3.80
N SER A 56 24.99 49.51 -3.02
CA SER A 56 24.15 49.56 -1.82
C SER A 56 22.69 49.58 -2.25
N CYS A 57 21.89 48.60 -1.82
CA CYS A 57 20.42 48.68 -1.87
C CYS A 57 19.82 48.32 -0.50
N PRO A 58 18.83 49.09 0.00
CA PRO A 58 18.34 48.98 1.36
C PRO A 58 17.27 47.89 1.51
N GLY A 59 17.25 47.25 2.68
CA GLY A 59 16.06 46.59 3.22
C GLY A 59 15.69 45.22 2.66
N ARG A 60 16.35 44.15 3.15
CA ARG A 60 15.72 42.83 3.24
C ARG A 60 15.41 42.54 4.70
N ARG A 61 14.11 42.57 5.05
CA ARG A 61 13.62 41.91 6.24
C ARG A 61 13.98 40.43 6.10
N SER A 62 14.71 39.92 7.09
CA SER A 62 14.90 38.49 7.30
C SER A 62 13.54 37.79 7.23
N PRO A 63 13.35 36.72 6.43
CA PRO A 63 12.21 35.87 6.64
C PRO A 63 12.45 35.22 7.99
N ARG A 64 11.70 35.67 9.01
CA ARG A 64 11.56 34.91 10.25
C ARG A 64 11.15 33.52 9.79
N GLY A 65 12.08 32.56 9.93
CA GLY A 65 11.81 31.15 9.81
C GLY A 65 10.79 30.81 10.90
N GLY A 66 9.52 31.01 10.58
CA GLY A 66 8.45 30.41 11.33
C GLY A 66 8.67 28.92 11.21
N LEU A 67 9.01 28.28 12.32
CA LEU A 67 8.87 26.85 12.48
C LEU A 67 7.49 26.49 11.90
N LYS A 68 7.47 25.69 10.84
CA LYS A 68 6.22 25.07 10.38
C LYS A 68 5.59 24.47 11.64
N PRO A 69 4.29 24.71 11.90
CA PRO A 69 3.62 24.13 13.05
C PRO A 69 3.93 22.64 13.03
N VAL A 70 4.23 22.07 14.20
CA VAL A 70 4.51 20.64 14.38
C VAL A 70 3.47 19.91 13.54
N SER A 71 3.92 19.26 12.46
CA SER A 71 3.03 18.52 11.58
C SER A 71 2.25 17.57 12.47
N ALA A 72 0.92 17.62 12.42
CA ALA A 72 0.09 16.66 13.13
C ALA A 72 0.67 15.26 12.86
N MET A 73 0.93 14.49 13.91
CA MET A 73 1.50 13.15 13.75
C MET A 73 0.47 12.30 13.01
N CYS A 74 0.85 11.79 11.84
CA CYS A 74 -0.03 11.05 10.95
C CYS A 74 0.31 9.56 10.99
N ILE A 75 -0.70 8.73 10.75
CA ILE A 75 -0.54 7.29 10.47
C ILE A 75 -1.09 6.95 9.09
N ASP A 76 -0.68 5.80 8.55
CA ASP A 76 -1.30 5.23 7.36
C ASP A 76 -1.49 3.71 7.52
N LEU A 77 -2.69 3.27 7.89
CA LEU A 77 -2.98 1.87 8.19
C LEU A 77 -3.64 1.12 7.02
N HIS A 78 -3.56 1.66 5.80
CA HIS A 78 -4.14 1.04 4.62
C HIS A 78 -3.43 1.51 3.36
N PHE A 79 -2.55 0.68 2.80
CA PHE A 79 -1.96 0.90 1.47
C PHE A 79 -1.43 -0.42 0.89
N HIS A 80 -1.12 -0.40 -0.39
CA HIS A 80 -0.82 -1.58 -1.19
C HIS A 80 0.55 -1.48 -1.85
N SER A 81 1.17 -2.64 -2.06
CA SER A 81 2.47 -2.82 -2.69
C SER A 81 2.35 -3.68 -3.96
N VAL A 82 3.49 -3.94 -4.60
CA VAL A 82 3.59 -4.89 -5.74
C VAL A 82 3.24 -6.35 -5.39
N PHE A 83 2.97 -6.66 -4.12
CA PHE A 83 2.49 -7.97 -3.71
C PHE A 83 0.97 -8.12 -3.92
N SER A 84 0.21 -7.04 -4.10
CA SER A 84 -1.13 -7.08 -4.70
C SER A 84 -1.18 -6.20 -5.95
N ASP A 85 -1.84 -5.05 -5.88
CA ASP A 85 -2.12 -4.12 -6.96
C ASP A 85 -1.62 -2.69 -6.69
N GLY A 86 -0.73 -2.55 -5.72
CA GLY A 86 0.17 -1.42 -5.64
C GLY A 86 1.30 -1.50 -6.66
N THR A 87 2.09 -0.43 -6.75
CA THR A 87 3.19 -0.31 -7.71
C THR A 87 4.55 -0.06 -7.07
N ALA A 88 4.58 0.22 -5.77
CA ALA A 88 5.79 0.44 -5.00
C ALA A 88 6.16 -0.80 -4.19
N LEU A 89 7.45 -0.96 -3.94
CA LEU A 89 8.00 -2.04 -3.11
C LEU A 89 7.81 -1.71 -1.63
N PRO A 90 7.66 -2.72 -0.74
CA PRO A 90 7.58 -2.46 0.69
C PRO A 90 8.72 -1.59 1.22
N ARG A 91 9.96 -1.80 0.76
CA ARG A 91 11.10 -0.93 1.11
C ARG A 91 10.97 0.53 0.65
N GLU A 92 10.35 0.75 -0.51
CA GLU A 92 10.12 2.10 -1.05
C GLU A 92 8.99 2.78 -0.26
N LEU A 93 7.94 2.03 0.08
CA LEU A 93 6.84 2.47 0.94
C LEU A 93 7.34 2.85 2.34
N ALA A 94 8.20 2.04 2.96
CA ALA A 94 8.83 2.36 4.23
C ALA A 94 9.66 3.65 4.17
N ARG A 95 10.44 3.85 3.11
CA ARG A 95 11.19 5.10 2.90
C ARG A 95 10.25 6.30 2.75
N MET A 96 9.22 6.19 1.91
CA MET A 96 8.24 7.26 1.72
C MET A 96 7.52 7.61 3.04
N ALA A 97 7.13 6.61 3.83
CA ALA A 97 6.54 6.83 5.14
C ALA A 97 7.49 7.56 6.10
N ALA A 98 8.79 7.25 6.05
CA ALA A 98 9.80 7.91 6.89
C ALA A 98 10.01 9.37 6.47
N ASP A 99 10.08 9.63 5.16
CA ASP A 99 10.17 10.98 4.61
C ASP A 99 8.95 11.84 5.00
N LEU A 100 7.78 11.22 5.09
CA LEU A 100 6.52 11.83 5.53
C LEU A 100 6.36 11.86 7.07
N ARG A 101 7.33 11.32 7.82
CA ARG A 101 7.34 11.27 9.30
C ARG A 101 6.08 10.61 9.88
N LEU A 102 5.59 9.55 9.22
CA LEU A 102 4.48 8.76 9.75
C LEU A 102 4.91 8.04 11.02
N THR A 103 4.05 8.05 12.04
CA THR A 103 4.35 7.40 13.32
C THR A 103 4.07 5.89 13.28
N ALA A 104 3.07 5.47 12.49
CA ALA A 104 2.77 4.07 12.26
C ALA A 104 2.22 3.81 10.85
N ILE A 105 2.49 2.61 10.35
CA ILE A 105 2.08 2.14 9.03
C ILE A 105 1.58 0.69 9.06
N ALA A 106 0.66 0.34 8.16
CA ALA A 106 0.27 -1.06 7.91
C ALA A 106 0.16 -1.34 6.41
N LEU A 107 0.98 -2.28 5.92
CA LEU A 107 0.84 -2.80 4.57
C LEU A 107 -0.32 -3.78 4.53
N THR A 108 -1.29 -3.56 3.65
CA THR A 108 -2.57 -4.28 3.65
C THR A 108 -2.89 -4.81 2.26
N ASP A 109 -1.91 -5.49 1.63
CA ASP A 109 -2.08 -6.07 0.30
C ASP A 109 -3.33 -6.97 0.21
N HIS A 110 -3.96 -6.99 -0.96
CA HIS A 110 -5.17 -7.78 -1.20
C HIS A 110 -4.93 -9.30 -1.12
N ASP A 111 -5.63 -9.95 -0.20
CA ASP A 111 -5.68 -11.42 -0.03
C ASP A 111 -4.28 -12.08 0.15
N THR A 112 -3.24 -11.34 0.54
CA THR A 112 -1.88 -11.85 0.77
C THR A 112 -1.12 -11.07 1.84
N MET A 113 -0.23 -11.74 2.56
CA MET A 113 0.70 -11.13 3.53
C MET A 113 2.15 -11.20 3.07
N ALA A 114 2.40 -11.59 1.82
CA ALA A 114 3.75 -11.87 1.32
C ALA A 114 4.72 -10.68 1.40
N GLY A 115 4.21 -9.44 1.34
CA GLY A 115 5.02 -8.21 1.49
C GLY A 115 5.25 -7.78 2.93
N VAL A 116 4.51 -8.33 3.90
CA VAL A 116 4.55 -7.89 5.30
C VAL A 116 5.94 -8.10 5.94
N PRO A 117 6.64 -9.24 5.76
CA PRO A 117 7.99 -9.39 6.30
C PRO A 117 8.99 -8.31 5.83
N GLU A 118 9.03 -8.01 4.53
CA GLU A 118 9.87 -6.95 3.95
C GLU A 118 9.48 -5.57 4.53
N MET A 119 8.18 -5.32 4.73
CA MET A 119 7.71 -4.07 5.32
C MET A 119 8.12 -3.90 6.78
N MET A 120 7.98 -4.97 7.57
CA MET A 120 8.37 -4.97 8.99
C MET A 120 9.87 -4.71 9.15
N GLU A 121 10.69 -5.31 8.30
CA GLU A 121 12.15 -5.11 8.29
C GLU A 121 12.50 -3.65 8.00
N HIS A 122 12.02 -3.10 6.87
CA HIS A 122 12.39 -1.75 6.45
C HIS A 122 11.74 -0.65 7.29
N GLY A 123 10.50 -0.83 7.74
CA GLY A 123 9.85 0.15 8.62
C GLY A 123 10.52 0.20 9.99
N ARG A 124 10.94 -0.94 10.56
CA ARG A 124 11.73 -0.97 11.80
C ARG A 124 13.08 -0.27 11.61
N ALA A 125 13.78 -0.55 10.51
CA ALA A 125 15.06 0.11 10.21
C ALA A 125 14.91 1.64 10.04
N ALA A 126 13.73 2.09 9.61
CA ALA A 126 13.40 3.51 9.49
C ALA A 126 12.84 4.14 10.79
N GLY A 127 12.69 3.38 11.88
CA GLY A 127 12.16 3.87 13.16
C GLY A 127 10.64 4.10 13.18
N ILE A 128 9.89 3.46 12.28
CA ILE A 128 8.43 3.56 12.18
C ILE A 128 7.79 2.34 12.85
N GLU A 129 6.69 2.54 13.58
CA GLU A 129 5.87 1.43 14.08
C GLU A 129 5.16 0.74 12.90
N VAL A 130 5.46 -0.53 12.67
CA VAL A 130 4.82 -1.30 11.59
C VAL A 130 3.83 -2.29 12.21
N ILE A 131 2.57 -2.17 11.81
CA ILE A 131 1.51 -3.11 12.17
C ILE A 131 1.32 -4.09 10.99
N PRO A 132 1.47 -5.41 11.20
CA PRO A 132 1.13 -6.40 10.18
C PRO A 132 -0.33 -6.23 9.72
N GLY A 133 -0.54 -6.15 8.41
CA GLY A 133 -1.83 -5.86 7.81
C GLY A 133 -2.16 -6.78 6.64
N ILE A 134 -3.44 -6.85 6.28
CA ILE A 134 -3.97 -7.48 5.07
C ILE A 134 -5.34 -6.87 4.74
N GLU A 135 -5.69 -6.74 3.47
CA GLU A 135 -7.07 -6.45 3.05
C GLU A 135 -7.70 -7.67 2.37
N ILE A 136 -8.80 -8.17 2.90
CA ILE A 136 -9.47 -9.39 2.43
C ILE A 136 -10.82 -9.04 1.80
N GLY A 137 -11.04 -9.50 0.57
CA GLY A 137 -12.35 -9.35 -0.06
C GLY A 137 -13.35 -10.38 0.46
N ALA A 138 -14.50 -9.90 0.94
CA ALA A 138 -15.55 -10.74 1.53
C ALA A 138 -16.95 -10.42 0.98
N LEU A 139 -17.89 -11.34 1.22
CA LEU A 139 -19.30 -11.18 0.86
C LEU A 139 -20.18 -11.10 2.11
N HIS A 140 -21.06 -10.11 2.16
CA HIS A 140 -22.12 -10.04 3.17
C HIS A 140 -23.48 -9.84 2.51
N ARG A 141 -24.37 -10.83 2.63
CA ARG A 141 -25.71 -10.82 2.02
C ARG A 141 -25.70 -10.38 0.55
N GLY A 142 -24.81 -10.99 -0.24
CA GLY A 142 -24.64 -10.73 -1.67
C GLY A 142 -23.93 -9.41 -2.03
N ARG A 143 -23.47 -8.63 -1.04
CA ARG A 143 -22.66 -7.42 -1.25
C ARG A 143 -21.18 -7.73 -1.07
N SER A 144 -20.36 -7.26 -2.01
CA SER A 144 -18.90 -7.28 -1.88
C SER A 144 -18.49 -6.16 -0.94
N LEU A 145 -17.64 -6.48 0.03
CA LEU A 145 -16.99 -5.54 0.93
C LEU A 145 -15.55 -5.99 1.16
N HIS A 146 -14.73 -5.13 1.75
CA HIS A 146 -13.37 -5.47 2.15
C HIS A 146 -13.22 -5.36 3.67
N LEU A 147 -12.47 -6.29 4.25
CA LEU A 147 -12.13 -6.33 5.66
C LEU A 147 -10.61 -6.22 5.81
N LEU A 148 -10.17 -5.27 6.59
CA LEU A 148 -8.78 -5.14 7.02
C LEU A 148 -8.56 -6.09 8.20
N GLY A 149 -7.46 -6.84 8.15
CA GLY A 149 -6.96 -7.64 9.27
C GLY A 149 -5.68 -7.02 9.80
N TYR A 150 -5.61 -6.75 11.10
CA TYR A 150 -4.43 -6.17 11.75
C TYR A 150 -3.84 -7.09 12.81
N GLY A 151 -2.50 -7.12 12.91
CA GLY A 151 -1.74 -7.86 13.92
C GLY A 151 -1.66 -9.36 13.70
N ILE A 152 -1.99 -9.85 12.49
CA ILE A 152 -1.81 -11.25 12.13
C ILE A 152 -0.33 -11.51 11.89
N GLU A 153 0.20 -12.63 12.37
CA GLU A 153 1.55 -13.05 12.04
C GLU A 153 1.65 -13.49 10.57
N ALA A 154 2.55 -12.90 9.79
CA ALA A 154 2.71 -13.22 8.36
C ALA A 154 3.06 -14.70 8.11
N GLY A 155 3.68 -15.37 9.08
CA GLY A 155 4.01 -16.80 9.03
C GLY A 155 2.86 -17.75 9.45
N HIS A 156 1.68 -17.24 9.80
CA HIS A 156 0.59 -18.06 10.36
C HIS A 156 0.05 -19.06 9.33
N ARG A 157 0.52 -20.31 9.41
CA ARG A 157 0.28 -21.37 8.40
C ARG A 157 -1.21 -21.58 8.07
N GLN A 158 -2.08 -21.74 9.07
CA GLN A 158 -3.51 -21.95 8.83
C GLN A 158 -4.16 -20.77 8.11
N PHE A 159 -3.69 -19.56 8.37
CA PHE A 159 -4.25 -18.35 7.75
C PHE A 159 -3.81 -18.25 6.29
N ASN A 160 -2.53 -18.52 6.01
CA ASN A 160 -2.00 -18.55 4.65
C ASN A 160 -2.62 -19.67 3.80
N ASP A 161 -2.83 -20.86 4.38
CA ASP A 161 -3.54 -21.97 3.72
C ASP A 161 -4.99 -21.57 3.36
N TRP A 162 -5.66 -20.83 4.25
CA TRP A 162 -7.00 -20.30 4.01
C TRP A 162 -7.02 -19.22 2.92
N LEU A 163 -6.04 -18.31 2.91
CA LEU A 163 -5.88 -17.29 1.86
C LEU A 163 -5.64 -17.92 0.48
N ALA A 164 -4.95 -19.06 0.40
CA ALA A 164 -4.64 -19.72 -0.87
C ALA A 164 -5.90 -19.99 -1.72
N ARG A 165 -7.05 -20.25 -1.10
CA ARG A 165 -8.31 -20.44 -1.83
C ARG A 165 -8.83 -19.13 -2.46
N LEU A 166 -8.69 -17.99 -1.79
CA LEU A 166 -9.03 -16.67 -2.35
C LEU A 166 -8.14 -16.34 -3.54
N GLN A 167 -6.84 -16.64 -3.41
CA GLN A 167 -5.82 -16.42 -4.42
C GLN A 167 -6.06 -17.30 -5.66
N GLN A 168 -6.43 -18.56 -5.46
CA GLN A 168 -6.82 -19.47 -6.53
C GLN A 168 -8.08 -18.96 -7.25
N GLY A 169 -9.13 -18.60 -6.49
CA GLY A 169 -10.36 -18.06 -7.07
C GLY A 169 -10.17 -16.75 -7.85
N ARG A 170 -9.17 -15.96 -7.46
CA ARG A 170 -8.73 -14.76 -8.20
C ARG A 170 -8.05 -15.15 -9.53
N THR A 171 -7.19 -16.16 -9.52
CA THR A 171 -6.52 -16.69 -10.72
C THR A 171 -7.55 -17.27 -11.71
N GLU A 172 -8.47 -18.10 -11.23
CA GLU A 172 -9.58 -18.67 -12.00
C GLU A 172 -10.44 -17.57 -12.65
N ARG A 173 -10.81 -16.54 -11.86
CA ARG A 173 -11.54 -15.39 -12.38
C ARG A 173 -10.75 -14.68 -13.47
N ASN A 174 -9.47 -14.40 -13.25
CA ASN A 174 -8.66 -13.66 -14.22
C ASN A 174 -8.60 -14.42 -15.55
N ARG A 175 -8.37 -15.74 -15.52
CA ARG A 175 -8.41 -16.57 -16.72
C ARG A 175 -9.72 -16.43 -17.49
N ALA A 176 -10.85 -16.54 -16.80
CA ALA A 176 -12.17 -16.36 -17.42
C ALA A 176 -12.39 -14.95 -17.99
N ILE A 177 -11.85 -13.89 -17.35
CA ILE A 177 -11.87 -12.53 -17.90
C ILE A 177 -11.05 -12.47 -19.21
N LEU A 178 -9.84 -13.04 -19.21
CA LEU A 178 -8.97 -13.07 -20.38
C LEU A 178 -9.60 -13.84 -21.55
N GLU A 179 -10.25 -14.97 -21.28
CA GLU A 179 -11.01 -15.75 -22.28
C GLU A 179 -12.16 -14.91 -22.88
N LYS A 180 -12.94 -14.22 -22.04
CA LYS A 180 -14.01 -13.32 -22.50
C LYS A 180 -13.47 -12.20 -23.40
N LEU A 181 -12.38 -11.54 -22.97
CA LEU A 181 -11.73 -10.51 -23.78
C LEU A 181 -11.22 -11.10 -25.12
N GLY A 182 -10.69 -12.32 -25.10
CA GLY A 182 -10.25 -13.04 -26.30
C GLY A 182 -11.38 -13.25 -27.32
N CYS A 183 -12.58 -13.61 -26.87
CA CYS A 183 -13.77 -13.72 -27.71
C CYS A 183 -14.19 -12.38 -28.35
N MET A 184 -13.74 -11.25 -27.80
CA MET A 184 -13.97 -9.91 -28.34
C MET A 184 -12.81 -9.43 -29.22
N GLY A 185 -11.84 -10.30 -29.54
CA GLY A 185 -10.64 -9.97 -30.30
C GLY A 185 -9.52 -9.30 -29.48
N ILE A 186 -9.68 -9.17 -28.16
CA ILE A 186 -8.68 -8.57 -27.28
C ILE A 186 -7.81 -9.69 -26.69
N ARG A 187 -6.59 -9.83 -27.20
CA ARG A 187 -5.63 -10.86 -26.73
C ARG A 187 -4.71 -10.31 -25.65
N ILE A 188 -4.83 -10.87 -24.45
CA ILE A 188 -3.93 -10.65 -23.32
C ILE A 188 -3.55 -12.03 -22.77
N SER A 189 -2.26 -12.31 -22.66
CA SER A 189 -1.75 -13.55 -22.08
C SER A 189 -1.65 -13.48 -20.56
N GLU A 190 -1.69 -14.64 -19.91
CA GLU A 190 -1.46 -14.73 -18.46
C GLU A 190 -0.04 -14.26 -18.09
N LYS A 191 0.96 -14.52 -18.94
CA LYS A 191 2.34 -14.05 -18.73
C LYS A 191 2.44 -12.51 -18.70
N GLU A 192 1.72 -11.82 -19.58
CA GLU A 192 1.66 -10.35 -19.57
C GLU A 192 0.98 -9.83 -18.29
N LEU A 193 -0.01 -10.55 -17.77
CA LEU A 193 -0.67 -10.19 -16.53
C LEU A 193 0.22 -10.41 -15.32
N GLN A 194 0.93 -11.54 -15.26
CA GLN A 194 1.76 -11.91 -14.11
C GLN A 194 2.98 -10.99 -13.89
N ARG A 195 3.42 -10.24 -14.92
CA ARG A 195 4.55 -9.29 -14.77
C ARG A 195 4.29 -8.16 -13.77
N PHE A 196 3.03 -7.91 -13.39
CA PHE A 196 2.65 -6.84 -12.46
C PHE A 196 2.84 -7.21 -10.99
N SER A 197 2.83 -8.50 -10.63
CA SER A 197 2.90 -8.93 -9.23
C SER A 197 4.14 -9.76 -8.94
N ARG A 198 4.73 -9.57 -7.77
CA ARG A 198 5.87 -10.39 -7.30
C ARG A 198 5.49 -11.78 -6.84
N CYS A 199 4.26 -11.97 -6.37
CA CYS A 199 3.77 -13.24 -5.81
C CYS A 199 2.59 -13.82 -6.62
N GLY A 200 2.38 -13.30 -7.84
CA GLY A 200 1.33 -13.76 -8.74
C GLY A 200 -0.09 -13.29 -8.39
N GLN A 201 -0.25 -12.43 -7.38
CA GLN A 201 -1.53 -11.83 -7.05
C GLN A 201 -1.85 -10.70 -8.03
N VAL A 202 -2.59 -11.06 -9.08
CA VAL A 202 -3.04 -10.11 -10.09
C VAL A 202 -4.55 -9.97 -10.12
N GLY A 203 -5.06 -8.81 -10.52
CA GLY A 203 -6.49 -8.52 -10.48
C GLY A 203 -6.97 -7.70 -11.67
N ARG A 204 -8.26 -7.33 -11.59
CA ARG A 204 -8.88 -6.43 -12.58
C ARG A 204 -8.12 -5.12 -12.78
N PRO A 205 -7.51 -4.48 -11.76
CA PRO A 205 -6.66 -3.31 -11.97
C PRO A 205 -5.50 -3.58 -12.94
N HIS A 206 -4.82 -4.72 -12.86
CA HIS A 206 -3.76 -5.06 -13.81
C HIS A 206 -4.28 -5.37 -15.22
N ILE A 207 -5.45 -6.01 -15.33
CA ILE A 207 -6.10 -6.19 -16.63
C ILE A 207 -6.47 -4.84 -17.24
N ALA A 208 -6.99 -3.90 -16.43
CA ALA A 208 -7.26 -2.53 -16.87
C ALA A 208 -6.00 -1.80 -17.32
N ALA A 209 -4.89 -1.93 -16.58
CA ALA A 209 -3.59 -1.37 -16.96
C ALA A 209 -3.09 -1.95 -18.29
N LEU A 210 -3.27 -3.25 -18.54
CA LEU A 210 -2.93 -3.87 -19.83
C LEU A 210 -3.80 -3.38 -20.98
N LEU A 211 -5.10 -3.18 -20.75
CA LEU A 211 -5.99 -2.59 -21.75
C LEU A 211 -5.55 -1.16 -22.10
N MET A 212 -5.08 -0.40 -21.12
CA MET A 212 -4.51 0.94 -21.36
C MET A 212 -3.18 0.88 -22.12
N GLU A 213 -2.25 0.02 -21.70
CA GLU A 213 -0.95 -0.13 -22.36
C GLU A 213 -1.08 -0.56 -23.82
N LYS A 214 -2.10 -1.38 -24.13
CA LYS A 214 -2.42 -1.79 -25.51
C LYS A 214 -3.23 -0.76 -26.29
N GLY A 215 -3.53 0.41 -25.71
CA GLY A 215 -4.28 1.48 -26.36
C GLY A 215 -5.77 1.18 -26.59
N ILE A 216 -6.32 0.14 -25.95
CA ILE A 216 -7.73 -0.27 -26.10
C ILE A 216 -8.65 0.69 -25.34
N VAL A 217 -8.16 1.22 -24.21
CA VAL A 217 -8.85 2.22 -23.39
C VAL A 217 -7.88 3.33 -22.99
N ARG A 218 -8.42 4.51 -22.67
CA ARG A 218 -7.68 5.72 -22.32
C ARG A 218 -7.52 5.93 -20.82
N SER A 219 -8.29 5.21 -20.01
CA SER A 219 -8.24 5.31 -18.54
C SER A 219 -8.71 4.02 -17.85
N MET A 220 -8.34 3.89 -16.57
CA MET A 220 -8.80 2.80 -15.70
C MET A 220 -10.33 2.79 -15.61
N ASP A 221 -10.95 3.96 -15.42
CA ASP A 221 -12.40 4.10 -15.37
C ASP A 221 -13.08 3.62 -16.65
N GLN A 222 -12.49 3.90 -17.81
CA GLN A 222 -13.01 3.41 -19.08
C GLN A 222 -12.89 1.89 -19.18
N ALA A 223 -11.80 1.29 -18.72
CA ALA A 223 -11.64 -0.18 -18.67
C ALA A 223 -12.73 -0.85 -17.82
N PHE A 224 -13.01 -0.30 -16.64
CA PHE A 224 -14.09 -0.80 -15.77
C PHE A 224 -15.47 -0.53 -16.36
N SER A 225 -15.69 0.63 -16.97
CA SER A 225 -17.01 1.01 -17.51
C SER A 225 -17.39 0.25 -18.76
N LEU A 226 -16.41 -0.16 -19.58
CA LEU A 226 -16.64 -0.88 -20.83
C LEU A 226 -16.56 -2.41 -20.66
N TYR A 227 -15.60 -2.93 -19.88
CA TYR A 227 -15.28 -4.36 -19.89
C TYR A 227 -15.36 -5.03 -18.51
N LEU A 228 -14.77 -4.44 -17.47
CA LEU A 228 -14.40 -5.18 -16.24
C LEU A 228 -15.35 -4.95 -15.04
N GLY A 229 -16.22 -3.94 -15.12
CA GLY A 229 -17.20 -3.57 -14.10
C GLY A 229 -18.33 -4.59 -13.99
N ARG A 230 -19.07 -4.60 -12.87
CA ARG A 230 -20.17 -5.55 -12.68
C ARG A 230 -21.20 -5.42 -13.82
N GLY A 231 -21.58 -6.55 -14.41
CA GLY A 231 -22.52 -6.61 -15.53
C GLY A 231 -21.93 -6.22 -16.89
N LYS A 232 -20.62 -5.95 -16.98
CA LYS A 232 -19.93 -5.65 -18.24
C LYS A 232 -19.47 -6.93 -18.95
N PRO A 233 -19.19 -6.89 -20.27
CA PRO A 233 -18.98 -8.08 -21.08
C PRO A 233 -17.88 -9.02 -20.60
N ALA A 234 -16.79 -8.48 -20.05
CA ALA A 234 -15.67 -9.28 -19.54
C ALA A 234 -15.75 -9.53 -18.03
N TRP A 235 -16.83 -9.13 -17.36
CA TRP A 235 -16.96 -9.31 -15.91
C TRP A 235 -17.10 -10.78 -15.54
N GLN A 236 -16.43 -11.16 -14.45
CA GLN A 236 -16.55 -12.48 -13.84
C GLN A 236 -16.47 -12.34 -12.31
N SER A 237 -17.32 -13.08 -11.60
CA SER A 237 -17.20 -13.21 -10.14
C SER A 237 -16.01 -14.08 -9.77
N ARG A 238 -15.43 -13.84 -8.60
CA ARG A 238 -14.45 -14.75 -7.99
C ARG A 238 -15.05 -15.37 -6.74
N PHE A 239 -14.47 -16.46 -6.29
CA PHE A 239 -14.68 -16.95 -4.93
C PHE A 239 -14.25 -15.88 -3.90
N CYS A 240 -15.12 -15.67 -2.91
CA CYS A 240 -14.87 -14.90 -1.70
C CYS A 240 -15.53 -15.63 -0.53
N TYR A 241 -14.89 -15.59 0.64
CA TYR A 241 -15.54 -16.04 1.87
C TYR A 241 -16.64 -15.05 2.31
N SER A 242 -17.55 -15.50 3.15
CA SER A 242 -18.48 -14.59 3.81
C SER A 242 -17.76 -13.67 4.79
N ALA A 243 -18.37 -12.53 5.12
CA ALA A 243 -17.85 -11.64 6.16
C ALA A 243 -17.74 -12.36 7.51
N ALA A 244 -18.68 -13.27 7.84
CA ALA A 244 -18.64 -14.06 9.06
C ALA A 244 -17.41 -14.98 9.11
N GLU A 245 -17.16 -15.75 8.04
CA GLU A 245 -15.98 -16.62 7.94
C GLU A 245 -14.67 -15.80 7.97
N THR A 246 -14.64 -14.65 7.30
CA THR A 246 -13.46 -13.78 7.24
C THR A 246 -13.13 -13.19 8.61
N ILE A 247 -14.11 -12.62 9.31
CA ILE A 247 -13.90 -12.07 10.66
C ILE A 247 -13.45 -13.17 11.62
N ALA A 248 -14.13 -14.33 11.61
CA ALA A 248 -13.78 -15.45 12.45
C ALA A 248 -12.35 -15.97 12.17
N MET A 249 -11.92 -15.98 10.91
CA MET A 249 -10.57 -16.40 10.55
C MET A 249 -9.50 -15.39 10.97
N ILE A 250 -9.75 -14.09 10.82
CA ILE A 250 -8.87 -13.03 11.32
C ILE A 250 -8.66 -13.17 12.83
N HIS A 251 -9.74 -13.38 13.61
CA HIS A 251 -9.66 -13.57 15.05
C HIS A 251 -8.92 -14.85 15.44
N ARG A 252 -9.17 -15.96 14.74
CA ARG A 252 -8.45 -17.23 14.97
C ARG A 252 -6.95 -17.10 14.73
N ALA A 253 -6.54 -16.22 13.82
CA ALA A 253 -5.14 -15.90 13.56
C ALA A 253 -4.57 -14.81 14.50
N GLY A 254 -5.33 -14.40 15.54
CA GLY A 254 -4.91 -13.44 16.56
C GLY A 254 -5.07 -11.97 16.16
N GLY A 255 -5.66 -11.68 15.01
CA GLY A 255 -5.82 -10.31 14.52
C GLY A 255 -7.14 -9.65 14.90
N LEU A 256 -7.28 -8.37 14.51
CA LEU A 256 -8.51 -7.59 14.60
C LEU A 256 -9.10 -7.33 13.22
N ALA A 257 -10.42 -7.41 13.10
CA ALA A 257 -11.15 -7.23 11.85
C ALA A 257 -11.82 -5.85 11.76
N VAL A 258 -11.52 -5.10 10.70
CA VAL A 258 -11.99 -3.73 10.49
C VAL A 258 -12.67 -3.60 9.13
N LEU A 259 -13.83 -2.94 9.06
CA LEU A 259 -14.49 -2.67 7.78
C LEU A 259 -13.75 -1.56 7.03
N ALA A 260 -13.21 -1.90 5.86
CA ALA A 260 -12.47 -0.97 5.00
C ALA A 260 -13.43 -0.05 4.24
N HIS A 261 -13.03 1.22 4.08
CA HIS A 261 -13.64 2.27 3.27
C HIS A 261 -15.18 2.20 3.09
N PRO A 262 -15.96 2.08 4.18
CA PRO A 262 -17.42 1.90 4.10
C PRO A 262 -18.12 3.00 3.29
N GLY A 263 -17.62 4.23 3.30
CA GLY A 263 -18.20 5.33 2.53
C GLY A 263 -18.10 5.14 1.01
N GLN A 264 -17.21 4.30 0.49
CA GLN A 264 -17.21 3.93 -0.94
C GLN A 264 -18.36 2.98 -1.28
N LEU A 265 -18.66 2.03 -0.40
CA LEU A 265 -19.76 1.09 -0.58
C LEU A 265 -21.13 1.78 -0.51
N ASP A 266 -21.25 2.79 0.34
CA ASP A 266 -22.50 3.53 0.57
C ASP A 266 -22.25 5.01 0.84
N PRO A 267 -22.00 5.81 -0.22
CA PRO A 267 -21.74 7.25 -0.09
C PRO A 267 -22.89 8.03 0.55
N ALA A 268 -24.12 7.48 0.52
CA ALA A 268 -25.32 8.10 1.05
C ALA A 268 -25.63 7.71 2.51
N MET A 269 -24.82 6.85 3.15
CA MET A 269 -25.04 6.34 4.51
C MET A 269 -26.41 5.66 4.73
N ARG A 270 -27.04 5.13 3.67
CA ARG A 270 -28.37 4.51 3.74
C ARG A 270 -28.33 3.09 4.31
N ILE A 271 -27.29 2.33 3.99
CA ILE A 271 -27.11 0.94 4.43
C ILE A 271 -26.10 0.83 5.57
N GLN A 272 -25.19 1.80 5.75
CA GLN A 272 -24.12 1.69 6.75
C GLN A 272 -24.59 1.41 8.18
N PRO A 273 -25.62 2.11 8.74
CA PRO A 273 -26.06 1.83 10.11
C PRO A 273 -26.47 0.37 10.32
N ARG A 274 -27.20 -0.20 9.37
CA ARG A 274 -27.63 -1.61 9.41
C ARG A 274 -26.48 -2.56 9.16
N LEU A 275 -25.64 -2.28 8.16
CA LEU A 275 -24.49 -3.12 7.82
C LEU A 275 -23.53 -3.24 9.02
N VAL A 276 -23.19 -2.12 9.65
CA VAL A 276 -22.28 -2.12 10.80
C VAL A 276 -22.88 -2.85 11.99
N ALA A 277 -24.17 -2.68 12.27
CA ALA A 277 -24.84 -3.45 13.34
C ALA A 277 -24.75 -4.96 13.08
N GLU A 278 -25.03 -5.40 11.85
CA GLU A 278 -24.94 -6.82 11.47
C GLU A 278 -23.50 -7.35 11.55
N LEU A 279 -22.50 -6.58 11.09
CA LEU A 279 -21.11 -6.99 11.22
C LEU A 279 -20.63 -6.97 12.68
N LYS A 280 -21.18 -6.11 13.53
CA LYS A 280 -20.88 -6.10 14.96
C LYS A 280 -21.35 -7.38 15.65
N GLU A 281 -22.49 -7.94 15.26
CA GLU A 281 -22.96 -9.26 15.73
C GLU A 281 -21.98 -10.38 15.35
N LEU A 282 -21.27 -10.21 14.22
CA LEU A 282 -20.18 -11.08 13.77
C LEU A 282 -18.84 -10.78 14.45
N ARG A 283 -18.83 -9.93 15.50
CA ARG A 283 -17.65 -9.50 16.26
C ARG A 283 -16.67 -8.58 15.51
N LEU A 284 -17.13 -7.78 14.56
CA LEU A 284 -16.28 -6.73 13.98
C LEU A 284 -15.66 -5.83 15.08
N ASP A 285 -14.40 -5.43 14.88
CA ASP A 285 -13.61 -4.67 15.86
C ASP A 285 -13.55 -3.18 15.56
N GLY A 286 -13.61 -2.77 14.28
CA GLY A 286 -13.47 -1.38 13.89
C GLY A 286 -14.05 -1.00 12.53
N LEU A 287 -14.03 0.31 12.26
CA LEU A 287 -14.41 0.92 10.99
C LEU A 287 -13.31 1.88 10.51
N GLU A 288 -12.99 1.85 9.22
CA GLU A 288 -12.13 2.86 8.60
C GLU A 288 -12.94 4.14 8.33
N ALA A 289 -12.91 5.08 9.27
CA ALA A 289 -13.60 6.36 9.10
C ALA A 289 -12.74 7.35 8.30
N TRP A 290 -11.41 7.32 8.51
CA TRP A 290 -10.46 8.20 7.83
C TRP A 290 -10.02 7.58 6.52
N TYR A 291 -10.58 8.09 5.43
CA TYR A 291 -10.27 7.66 4.07
C TYR A 291 -10.28 8.89 3.14
N PRO A 292 -9.43 8.96 2.09
CA PRO A 292 -9.32 10.17 1.25
C PRO A 292 -10.64 10.61 0.64
N ALA A 293 -11.44 9.67 0.11
CA ALA A 293 -12.74 9.96 -0.50
C ALA A 293 -13.86 10.25 0.52
N HIS A 294 -13.62 10.10 1.83
CA HIS A 294 -14.63 10.42 2.84
C HIS A 294 -14.58 11.92 3.17
N PRO A 295 -15.62 12.71 2.83
CA PRO A 295 -15.69 14.10 3.27
C PRO A 295 -15.83 14.19 4.79
N ARG A 296 -15.51 15.34 5.40
CA ARG A 296 -15.58 15.56 6.85
C ARG A 296 -16.94 15.14 7.48
N LYS A 297 -18.05 15.32 6.75
CA LYS A 297 -19.39 14.87 7.18
C LYS A 297 -19.46 13.34 7.30
N MET A 298 -18.95 12.60 6.30
CA MET A 298 -18.88 11.14 6.30
C MET A 298 -17.98 10.63 7.44
N ARG A 299 -16.77 11.20 7.60
CA ARG A 299 -15.85 10.81 8.68
C ARG A 299 -16.50 10.94 10.06
N ARG A 300 -17.18 12.06 10.33
CA ARG A 300 -17.91 12.27 11.59
C ARG A 300 -19.06 11.26 11.78
N ALA A 301 -19.82 10.97 10.72
CA ALA A 301 -20.93 10.02 10.79
C ALA A 301 -20.45 8.59 11.05
N LEU A 302 -19.37 8.16 10.39
CA LEU A 302 -18.75 6.85 10.61
C LEU A 302 -18.10 6.74 11.99
N ALA A 303 -17.41 7.78 12.48
CA ALA A 303 -16.85 7.81 13.83
C ALA A 303 -17.95 7.74 14.90
N ALA A 304 -19.07 8.46 14.72
CA ALA A 304 -20.22 8.38 15.62
C ALA A 304 -20.87 6.99 15.58
N LEU A 305 -20.95 6.36 14.40
CA LEU A 305 -21.45 4.99 14.25
C LEU A 305 -20.53 3.99 14.95
N ALA A 306 -19.20 4.13 14.80
CA ALA A 306 -18.22 3.30 15.50
C ALA A 306 -18.39 3.40 17.02
N SER A 307 -18.47 4.64 17.54
CA SER A 307 -18.67 4.91 18.97
C SER A 307 -19.94 4.26 19.52
N ARG A 308 -21.08 4.34 18.82
CA ARG A 308 -22.34 3.70 19.24
C ARG A 308 -22.25 2.18 19.38
N HIS A 309 -21.36 1.53 18.63
CA HIS A 309 -21.19 0.07 18.64
C HIS A 309 -19.92 -0.39 19.39
N GLY A 310 -19.20 0.53 20.06
CA GLY A 310 -17.94 0.22 20.73
C GLY A 310 -16.84 -0.27 19.78
N LEU A 311 -16.86 0.20 18.54
CA LEU A 311 -15.90 -0.14 17.48
C LEU A 311 -14.74 0.87 17.47
N LEU A 312 -13.56 0.38 17.10
CA LEU A 312 -12.39 1.20 16.81
C LEU A 312 -12.62 2.05 15.56
N VAL A 313 -11.89 3.15 15.47
CA VAL A 313 -11.77 3.95 14.25
C VAL A 313 -10.35 3.82 13.72
N THR A 314 -10.20 3.51 12.45
CA THR A 314 -8.89 3.46 11.76
C THR A 314 -8.85 4.47 10.60
N GLY A 315 -7.68 4.57 9.98
CA GLY A 315 -7.47 5.37 8.79
C GLY A 315 -6.28 4.96 7.97
N GLY A 316 -6.43 5.08 6.65
CA GLY A 316 -5.33 4.91 5.71
C GLY A 316 -5.67 5.51 4.35
N SER A 317 -4.65 5.61 3.51
CA SER A 317 -4.72 6.30 2.22
C SER A 317 -5.29 5.45 1.10
N ASP A 318 -5.27 4.13 1.26
CA ASP A 318 -5.55 3.15 0.22
C ASP A 318 -4.69 3.41 -1.03
N PHE A 319 -3.43 3.75 -0.78
CA PHE A 319 -2.44 4.11 -1.80
C PHE A 319 -2.03 2.90 -2.63
N HIS A 320 -1.99 3.08 -3.97
CA HIS A 320 -1.59 2.05 -4.95
C HIS A 320 -0.46 2.54 -5.88
N GLY A 321 0.13 3.71 -5.60
CA GLY A 321 1.06 4.38 -6.50
C GLY A 321 0.46 4.69 -7.87
N ALA A 322 1.18 4.36 -8.95
CA ALA A 322 0.82 4.73 -10.31
C ALA A 322 -0.53 4.16 -10.79
N ASN A 323 -1.03 3.08 -10.16
CA ASN A 323 -2.35 2.50 -10.48
C ASN A 323 -3.52 3.38 -10.02
N ARG A 324 -3.29 4.35 -9.13
CA ARG A 324 -4.26 5.39 -8.75
C ARG A 324 -3.58 6.76 -8.83
N PRO A 325 -3.46 7.35 -10.03
CA PRO A 325 -2.81 8.65 -10.23
C PRO A 325 -3.43 9.73 -9.34
N GLY A 326 -2.61 10.57 -8.73
CA GLY A 326 -3.07 11.63 -7.82
C GLY A 326 -3.37 11.18 -6.39
N SER A 327 -3.23 9.89 -6.08
CA SER A 327 -3.17 9.41 -4.69
C SER A 327 -1.76 9.54 -4.13
N SER A 328 -1.65 9.73 -2.81
CA SER A 328 -0.40 9.71 -2.06
C SER A 328 -0.64 8.90 -0.78
N LEU A 329 0.45 8.44 -0.16
CA LEU A 329 0.39 8.06 1.25
C LEU A 329 -0.14 9.22 2.10
N ALA A 330 -0.66 8.89 3.28
CA ALA A 330 -1.05 9.89 4.26
C ALA A 330 0.13 10.80 4.64
N GLY A 331 -0.16 12.03 5.06
CA GLY A 331 0.86 13.04 5.39
C GLY A 331 1.47 13.74 4.18
N GLY A 332 1.12 13.33 2.94
CA GLY A 332 1.53 14.00 1.72
C GLY A 332 0.83 15.35 1.46
N ASP A 333 1.15 15.95 0.31
CA ASP A 333 0.71 17.32 -0.04
C ASP A 333 -0.80 17.48 -0.23
N ASN A 334 -1.57 16.39 -0.29
CA ASN A 334 -3.03 16.42 -0.42
C ASN A 334 -3.77 16.74 0.90
N GLY A 335 -3.05 16.89 2.02
CA GLY A 335 -3.62 17.24 3.32
C GLY A 335 -4.39 16.11 4.00
N PHE A 336 -4.34 14.88 3.49
CA PHE A 336 -4.92 13.72 4.15
C PHE A 336 -3.97 13.18 5.22
N CYS A 337 -4.34 13.34 6.49
CA CYS A 337 -3.56 12.93 7.65
C CYS A 337 -4.49 12.31 8.70
N PRO A 338 -4.65 10.97 8.73
CA PRO A 338 -5.28 10.28 9.84
C PRO A 338 -4.46 10.51 11.13
N PRO A 339 -5.09 10.96 12.22
CA PRO A 339 -4.40 11.22 13.48
C PRO A 339 -3.78 9.97 14.08
N ASP A 340 -2.59 10.09 14.66
CA ASP A 340 -1.94 8.98 15.37
C ASP A 340 -2.65 8.59 16.67
N GLU A 341 -3.51 9.45 17.23
CA GLU A 341 -4.33 9.11 18.40
C GLU A 341 -5.28 7.92 18.14
N LEU A 342 -5.52 7.57 16.87
CA LEU A 342 -6.26 6.35 16.51
C LEU A 342 -5.54 5.08 16.99
N LEU A 343 -4.22 5.12 17.19
CA LEU A 343 -3.43 4.01 17.73
C LEU A 343 -3.76 3.70 19.19
N ASN A 344 -4.24 4.67 19.96
CA ASN A 344 -4.54 4.52 21.39
C ASN A 344 -5.59 3.44 21.66
N GLY A 345 -6.54 3.24 20.73
CA GLY A 345 -7.51 2.16 20.81
C GLY A 345 -7.03 0.84 20.18
N LEU A 346 -6.15 0.93 19.17
CA LEU A 346 -5.74 -0.21 18.36
C LEU A 346 -4.61 -1.02 19.01
N LEU A 347 -3.50 -0.36 19.38
CA LEU A 347 -2.30 -1.04 19.88
C LEU A 347 -2.54 -1.88 21.14
N PRO A 348 -3.29 -1.41 22.17
CA PRO A 348 -3.53 -2.22 23.36
C PRO A 348 -4.30 -3.53 23.09
N ARG A 349 -5.09 -3.57 22.02
CA ARG A 349 -5.83 -4.78 21.62
C ARG A 349 -4.98 -5.75 20.80
N LEU A 350 -4.01 -5.23 20.03
CA LEU A 350 -3.06 -6.05 19.26
C LEU A 350 -1.92 -6.59 20.13
N MET A 351 -1.52 -5.84 21.16
CA MET A 351 -0.38 -6.14 22.02
C MET A 351 -0.77 -5.98 23.49
N PRO A 352 -1.60 -6.88 24.06
CA PRO A 352 -1.99 -6.80 25.45
C PRO A 352 -0.74 -6.85 26.35
N GLY A 353 -0.43 -5.73 27.04
CA GLY A 353 0.72 -5.58 27.94
C GLY A 353 1.77 -4.55 27.52
N ARG A 354 1.67 -3.95 26.31
CA ARG A 354 2.54 -2.83 25.91
C ARG A 354 1.89 -1.50 26.35
N GLU A 355 2.52 -0.76 27.26
CA GLU A 355 2.07 0.61 27.57
C GLU A 355 2.20 1.47 26.30
N PRO A 356 1.21 2.32 25.99
CA PRO A 356 1.34 3.27 24.89
C PRO A 356 2.57 4.14 25.13
N ALA A 357 3.39 4.35 24.10
CA ALA A 357 4.54 5.24 24.17
C ALA A 357 4.03 6.65 24.49
N THR A 358 4.03 7.01 25.77
CA THR A 358 3.72 8.37 26.20
C THR A 358 4.83 9.24 25.64
N GLY A 359 4.49 10.08 24.67
CA GLY A 359 5.41 11.06 24.11
C GLY A 359 6.02 11.84 25.28
N GLY A 360 7.34 11.70 25.46
CA GLY A 360 8.08 12.27 26.57
C GLY A 360 7.90 13.78 26.62
N ARG A 361 6.96 14.26 27.42
CA ARG A 361 7.04 15.59 28.02
C ARG A 361 8.06 15.47 29.14
N ALA A 362 9.32 15.78 28.83
CA ALA A 362 10.27 16.16 29.84
C ALA A 362 9.67 17.37 30.59
N ALA A 363 9.19 17.13 31.80
CA ALA A 363 8.92 18.19 32.75
C ALA A 363 10.27 18.87 33.03
N MET A 364 10.46 20.08 32.48
CA MET A 364 11.45 20.99 33.04
C MET A 364 10.95 21.37 34.44
N GLY A 365 11.50 20.69 35.44
CA GLY A 365 11.39 21.11 36.82
C GLY A 365 12.02 22.49 36.96
N ALA A 366 11.21 23.44 37.44
CA ALA A 366 11.73 24.65 38.03
C ALA A 366 12.28 24.29 39.42
N ALA A 367 13.57 24.52 39.62
CA ALA A 367 14.20 24.75 40.92
C ALA A 367 15.34 25.75 40.70
#